data_AF-A0A662GCI4-F1
#
_entry.id   AF-A0A662GCI4-F1
#
_cell.length_a   1.000
_cell.length_b   1.000
_cell.length_c   1.000
_cell.angle_alpha   90.00
_cell.angle_beta   90.00
_cell.angle_gamma   90.00
#
_symmetry.space_group_name_H-M   'P 1'
#
loop_
_entity.id
_entity.type
_entity.pdbx_description
1 polymer ?
#
loop_
_entity_poly.entity_id
_entity_poly.type
_entity_poly.pdbx_seq_one_letter_code
_entity_poly.pdbx_strand_id
1 'polypeptide(L)'
;MVTKTFIENILKEYFIEKRGCKTIFLTEFDSKFVDALKYVDLIFRDAKNLIFIKIFHTNFIGSYVELKNSIRKVILSLTKFSKIADKIYLAVYNDNKLFAVTKSDLFYDSGIGLLVIDEDGNVEEKIPSTLYDLLPGHNKQISSKDEINNLEKKVSDIYIMIKDLERNVNIINDELNKVKIKLREMEEKLINLPKRTETNIIISEEKETLQEDLEGFPEFIRNNPWINVLRKRYEKS
;
A
#
# COMPACT_ATOMS: atom_id res chain seq x y z
N MET A 1 17.90 -47.10 12.19
CA MET A 1 16.75 -46.45 12.85
C MET A 1 16.61 -45.09 12.22
N VAL A 2 15.54 -44.85 11.48
CA VAL A 2 15.35 -43.56 10.79
C VAL A 2 14.95 -42.51 11.81
N THR A 3 15.54 -41.32 11.71
CA THR A 3 15.21 -40.20 12.59
C THR A 3 14.22 -39.28 11.89
N LYS A 4 13.38 -38.59 12.68
CA LYS A 4 12.48 -37.57 12.15
C LYS A 4 13.23 -36.52 11.32
N THR A 5 14.43 -36.13 11.77
CA THR A 5 15.30 -35.16 11.08
C THR A 5 15.75 -35.63 9.69
N PHE A 6 15.97 -36.93 9.50
CA PHE A 6 16.29 -37.49 8.19
C PHE A 6 15.11 -37.32 7.23
N ILE A 7 13.89 -37.66 7.68
CA ILE A 7 12.66 -37.49 6.90
C ILE A 7 12.42 -36.00 6.59
N GLU A 8 12.66 -35.11 7.54
CA GLU A 8 12.53 -33.66 7.35
C GLU A 8 13.45 -33.15 6.25
N ASN A 9 14.71 -33.61 6.21
CA ASN A 9 15.67 -33.19 5.20
C ASN A 9 15.31 -33.69 3.80
N ILE A 10 14.88 -34.95 3.67
CA ILE A 10 14.40 -35.50 2.38
C ILE A 10 13.21 -34.70 1.86
N LEU A 11 12.24 -34.40 2.73
CA LEU A 11 11.06 -33.63 2.34
C LEU A 11 11.44 -32.20 1.94
N LYS A 12 12.38 -31.56 2.64
CA LYS A 12 12.89 -30.24 2.25
C LYS A 12 13.54 -30.28 0.88
N GLU A 13 14.43 -31.23 0.62
CA GLU A 13 15.06 -31.40 -0.69
C GLU A 13 14.01 -31.61 -1.79
N TYR A 14 13.05 -32.51 -1.57
CA TYR A 14 11.98 -32.77 -2.53
C TYR A 14 11.13 -31.54 -2.85
N PHE A 15 10.66 -30.81 -1.83
CA PHE A 15 9.80 -29.66 -2.05
C PHE A 15 10.57 -28.44 -2.56
N ILE A 16 11.79 -28.19 -2.08
CA ILE A 16 12.57 -27.01 -2.46
C ILE A 16 13.23 -27.21 -3.83
N GLU A 17 13.95 -28.31 -4.03
CA GLU A 17 14.78 -28.51 -5.22
C GLU A 17 13.96 -29.05 -6.40
N LYS A 18 13.11 -30.06 -6.17
CA LYS A 18 12.33 -30.67 -7.26
C LYS A 18 11.04 -29.90 -7.57
N ARG A 19 10.38 -29.33 -6.55
CA ARG A 19 9.12 -28.59 -6.73
C ARG A 19 9.26 -27.07 -6.66
N GLY A 20 10.44 -26.52 -6.37
CA GLY A 20 10.65 -25.06 -6.34
C GLY A 20 9.91 -24.33 -5.21
N CYS A 21 9.49 -25.05 -4.17
CA CYS A 21 8.74 -24.47 -3.05
C CYS A 21 9.68 -23.69 -2.11
N LYS A 22 9.14 -22.70 -1.41
CA LYS A 22 9.86 -21.96 -0.36
C LYS A 22 9.48 -22.49 1.00
N THR A 23 10.47 -22.79 1.84
CA THR A 23 10.23 -23.08 3.25
C THR A 23 9.74 -21.82 3.95
N ILE A 24 8.65 -21.92 4.70
CA ILE A 24 8.21 -20.83 5.56
C ILE A 24 8.59 -21.18 6.99
N PHE A 25 9.29 -20.26 7.66
CA PHE A 25 9.57 -20.43 9.07
C PHE A 25 8.34 -20.04 9.89
N LEU A 26 7.95 -20.90 10.84
CA LEU A 26 6.71 -20.74 11.60
C LEU A 26 6.69 -19.47 12.48
N THR A 27 7.83 -18.80 12.66
CA THR A 27 7.96 -17.49 13.32
C THR A 27 7.40 -16.33 12.49
N GLU A 28 7.18 -16.50 11.20
CA GLU A 28 6.65 -15.47 10.30
C GLU A 28 5.10 -15.43 10.27
N PHE A 29 4.44 -16.32 11.01
CA PHE A 29 2.98 -16.43 11.01
C PHE A 29 2.33 -15.68 12.18
N ASP A 30 1.11 -15.20 11.90
CA ASP A 30 0.19 -14.62 12.86
C ASP A 30 -0.04 -15.53 14.08
N SER A 31 -0.43 -14.96 15.22
CA SER A 31 -0.71 -15.69 16.48
C SER A 31 -1.70 -16.86 16.32
N LYS A 32 -2.55 -16.82 15.28
CA LYS A 32 -3.51 -17.87 14.88
C LYS A 32 -2.85 -19.20 14.46
N PHE A 33 -1.57 -19.19 14.13
CA PHE A 33 -0.83 -20.37 13.65
C PHE A 33 0.02 -21.03 14.73
N VAL A 34 0.10 -20.42 15.92
CA VAL A 34 0.89 -20.97 17.04
C VAL A 34 0.37 -22.33 17.48
N ASP A 35 -0.93 -22.58 17.34
CA ASP A 35 -1.50 -23.90 17.63
C ASP A 35 -1.15 -24.95 16.56
N ALA A 36 -0.90 -24.53 15.31
CA ALA A 36 -0.49 -25.44 14.23
C ALA A 36 0.92 -26.02 14.46
N LEU A 37 1.81 -25.30 15.16
CA LEU A 37 3.15 -25.76 15.55
C LEU A 37 3.14 -27.09 16.30
N LYS A 38 2.07 -27.39 17.03
CA LYS A 38 1.95 -28.63 17.81
C LYS A 38 1.61 -29.84 16.93
N TYR A 39 1.02 -29.60 15.77
CA TYR A 39 0.42 -30.64 14.93
C TYR A 39 1.04 -30.73 13.54
N VAL A 40 1.84 -29.76 13.10
CA VAL A 40 2.47 -29.74 11.77
C VAL A 40 3.97 -29.68 11.95
N ASP A 41 4.71 -30.45 11.16
CA ASP A 41 6.17 -30.53 11.27
C ASP A 41 6.88 -29.64 10.25
N LEU A 42 6.33 -29.51 9.03
CA LEU A 42 6.89 -28.67 7.98
C LEU A 42 5.80 -27.86 7.28
N ILE A 43 6.15 -26.64 6.88
CA ILE A 43 5.30 -25.75 6.09
C ILE A 43 6.08 -25.24 4.89
N PHE A 44 5.46 -25.38 3.71
CA PHE A 44 5.99 -24.89 2.44
C PHE A 44 5.02 -23.93 1.78
N ARG A 45 5.57 -22.98 1.03
CA ARG A 45 4.82 -22.13 0.10
C ARG A 45 5.13 -22.55 -1.33
N ASP A 46 4.10 -22.97 -2.04
CA ASP A 46 4.13 -23.19 -3.48
C ASP A 46 3.38 -22.03 -4.17
N ALA A 47 4.12 -21.01 -4.60
CA ALA A 47 3.59 -19.73 -5.06
C ALA A 47 2.61 -19.07 -4.06
N LYS A 48 1.30 -19.25 -4.25
CA LYS A 48 0.25 -18.75 -3.35
C LYS A 48 -0.29 -19.81 -2.38
N ASN A 49 0.00 -21.09 -2.63
CA ASN A 49 -0.54 -22.21 -1.88
C ASN A 49 0.31 -22.51 -0.65
N LEU A 50 -0.34 -22.69 0.49
CA LEU A 50 0.23 -23.17 1.74
C LEU A 50 0.11 -24.68 1.84
N ILE A 51 1.24 -25.34 2.00
CA ILE A 51 1.34 -26.80 2.10
C ILE A 51 1.80 -27.15 3.51
N PHE A 52 0.97 -27.88 4.25
CA PHE A 52 1.31 -28.38 5.59
C PHE A 52 1.67 -29.86 5.51
N ILE A 53 2.74 -30.25 6.20
CA ILE A 53 3.17 -31.65 6.24
C ILE A 53 3.35 -32.08 7.69
N LYS A 54 2.67 -33.18 8.04
CA LYS A 54 2.90 -33.94 9.27
C LYS A 54 3.74 -35.15 8.94
N ILE A 55 4.83 -35.35 9.68
CA ILE A 55 5.62 -36.57 9.62
C ILE A 55 5.07 -37.55 10.64
N PHE A 56 4.60 -38.69 10.15
CA PHE A 56 4.14 -39.80 10.97
C PHE A 56 5.25 -40.83 11.10
N HIS A 57 5.85 -40.89 12.29
CA HIS A 57 6.94 -41.82 12.57
C HIS A 57 6.39 -43.18 13.00
N THR A 58 6.69 -44.23 12.23
CA THR A 58 6.14 -45.58 12.36
C THR A 58 6.87 -46.45 13.38
N ASN A 59 7.35 -45.89 14.50
CA ASN A 59 7.88 -46.69 15.62
C ASN A 59 6.74 -47.34 16.44
N PHE A 60 5.66 -47.72 15.77
CA PHE A 60 4.46 -48.22 16.40
C PHE A 60 4.57 -49.73 16.66
N ILE A 61 4.96 -50.10 17.88
CA ILE A 61 4.89 -51.48 18.38
C ILE A 61 3.48 -51.69 18.95
N GLY A 62 2.49 -51.89 18.08
CA GLY A 62 1.12 -52.16 18.50
C GLY A 62 0.31 -52.89 17.45
N SER A 63 -0.95 -53.17 17.76
CA SER A 63 -1.87 -53.89 16.87
C SER A 63 -2.24 -53.03 15.65
N TYR A 64 -2.57 -53.69 14.54
CA TYR A 64 -3.13 -53.06 13.34
C TYR A 64 -4.28 -52.08 13.65
N VAL A 65 -5.16 -52.45 14.60
CA VAL A 65 -6.30 -51.62 15.01
C VAL A 65 -5.84 -50.33 15.69
N GLU A 66 -4.79 -50.39 16.49
CA GLU A 66 -4.26 -49.24 17.21
C GLU A 66 -3.53 -48.28 16.26
N LEU A 67 -2.79 -48.82 15.29
CA LEU A 67 -2.20 -48.05 14.19
C LEU A 67 -3.29 -47.31 13.40
N LYS A 68 -4.38 -48.00 13.04
CA LYS A 68 -5.52 -47.36 12.35
C LYS A 68 -6.10 -46.20 13.14
N ASN A 69 -6.29 -46.40 14.44
CA ASN A 69 -6.86 -45.39 15.33
C ASN A 69 -5.91 -44.21 15.54
N SER A 70 -4.59 -44.43 15.61
CA SER A 70 -3.61 -43.37 15.74
C SER A 70 -3.55 -42.51 14.49
N ILE A 71 -3.56 -43.12 13.30
CA ILE A 71 -3.62 -42.40 12.02
C ILE A 71 -4.92 -41.59 11.92
N ARG A 72 -6.06 -42.18 12.26
CA ARG A 72 -7.36 -41.47 12.25
C ARG A 72 -7.32 -40.24 13.17
N LYS A 73 -6.72 -40.34 14.35
CA LYS A 73 -6.55 -39.19 15.27
C LYS A 73 -5.68 -38.09 14.67
N VAL A 74 -4.59 -38.47 13.99
CA VAL A 74 -3.70 -37.50 13.32
C VAL A 74 -4.41 -36.83 12.15
N ILE A 75 -5.16 -37.58 11.34
CA ILE A 75 -5.97 -37.02 10.26
C ILE A 75 -6.99 -36.01 10.81
N LEU A 76 -7.72 -36.38 11.86
CA LEU A 76 -8.70 -35.49 12.51
C LEU A 76 -8.08 -34.24 13.17
N SER A 77 -6.84 -34.31 13.64
CA SER A 77 -6.16 -33.11 14.14
C SER A 77 -5.72 -32.20 13.00
N LEU A 78 -5.29 -32.78 11.89
CA LEU A 78 -4.86 -32.05 10.69
C LEU A 78 -6.02 -31.37 9.96
N THR A 79 -7.21 -31.97 9.92
CA THR A 79 -8.40 -31.35 9.29
C THR A 79 -8.79 -30.02 9.95
N LYS A 80 -8.35 -29.72 11.18
CA LYS A 80 -8.57 -28.39 11.80
C LYS A 80 -7.90 -27.26 11.03
N PHE A 81 -6.85 -27.56 10.27
CA PHE A 81 -6.05 -26.59 9.52
C PHE A 81 -6.48 -26.46 8.06
N SER A 82 -7.50 -27.21 7.62
CA SER A 82 -8.12 -27.13 6.29
C SER A 82 -8.60 -25.72 5.88
N LYS A 83 -8.94 -24.86 6.85
CA LYS A 83 -9.34 -23.47 6.57
C LYS A 83 -8.17 -22.53 6.26
N ILE A 84 -6.95 -22.99 6.53
CA ILE A 84 -5.74 -22.18 6.56
C ILE A 84 -4.74 -22.69 5.51
N ALA A 85 -4.54 -24.00 5.46
CA ALA A 85 -3.68 -24.65 4.49
C ALA A 85 -4.46 -25.01 3.23
N ASP A 86 -3.84 -24.78 2.07
CA ASP A 86 -4.40 -25.16 0.78
C ASP A 86 -4.26 -26.66 0.54
N LYS A 87 -3.14 -27.24 0.96
CA LYS A 87 -2.85 -28.67 0.88
C LYS A 87 -2.29 -29.17 2.21
N ILE A 88 -2.69 -30.37 2.59
CA ILE A 88 -2.20 -31.02 3.80
C ILE A 88 -1.75 -32.43 3.44
N TYR A 89 -0.54 -32.78 3.84
CA TYR A 89 0.04 -34.11 3.64
C TYR A 89 0.39 -34.78 4.95
N LEU A 90 0.16 -36.08 4.99
CA LEU A 90 0.78 -36.99 5.94
C LEU A 90 1.98 -37.65 5.26
N ALA A 91 3.17 -37.47 5.79
CA ALA A 91 4.38 -38.12 5.30
C ALA A 91 4.74 -39.32 6.17
N VAL A 92 5.01 -40.44 5.53
CA VAL A 92 5.31 -41.74 6.16
C VAL A 92 6.60 -42.29 5.58
N TYR A 93 7.48 -42.81 6.44
CA TYR A 93 8.65 -43.53 5.99
C TYR A 93 8.37 -45.03 5.90
N ASN A 94 8.59 -45.59 4.71
CA ASN A 94 8.67 -47.02 4.39
C ASN A 94 7.68 -47.90 5.16
N ASP A 95 6.38 -47.70 4.96
CA ASP A 95 5.39 -48.54 5.62
C ASP A 95 4.26 -48.98 4.69
N ASN A 96 4.51 -50.12 4.03
CA ASN A 96 3.49 -50.86 3.28
C ASN A 96 2.28 -51.23 4.15
N LYS A 97 2.44 -51.33 5.49
CA LYS A 97 1.31 -51.64 6.39
C LYS A 97 0.37 -50.46 6.50
N LEU A 98 0.85 -49.22 6.45
CA LEU A 98 0.03 -48.02 6.55
C LEU A 98 -0.99 -47.95 5.41
N PHE A 99 -0.54 -48.26 4.19
CA PHE A 99 -1.40 -48.34 3.01
C PHE A 99 -2.44 -49.47 3.12
N ALA A 100 -2.08 -50.59 3.74
CA ALA A 100 -3.03 -51.67 4.01
C ALA A 100 -4.04 -51.31 5.12
N VAL A 101 -3.62 -50.51 6.10
CA VAL A 101 -4.41 -50.14 7.29
C VAL A 101 -5.46 -49.07 6.99
N THR A 102 -5.11 -48.14 6.12
CA THR A 102 -5.96 -47.01 5.77
C THR A 102 -6.59 -47.24 4.40
N LYS A 103 -7.89 -47.58 4.40
CA LYS A 103 -8.68 -47.47 3.16
C LYS A 103 -8.53 -46.04 2.64
N SER A 104 -8.34 -45.91 1.33
CA SER A 104 -8.17 -44.63 0.66
C SER A 104 -9.30 -43.64 0.99
N ASP A 105 -10.51 -44.16 1.28
CA ASP A 105 -11.70 -43.41 1.71
C ASP A 105 -11.39 -42.39 2.82
N LEU A 106 -10.60 -42.74 3.84
CA LEU A 106 -10.31 -41.82 4.95
C LEU A 106 -9.51 -40.59 4.51
N PHE A 107 -8.60 -40.77 3.55
CA PHE A 107 -7.81 -39.68 2.98
C PHE A 107 -8.63 -38.86 1.98
N TYR A 108 -9.43 -39.52 1.15
CA TYR A 108 -10.36 -38.84 0.23
C TYR A 108 -11.39 -37.99 0.97
N ASP A 109 -12.03 -38.54 2.00
CA ASP A 109 -13.03 -37.83 2.81
C ASP A 109 -12.43 -36.64 3.56
N SER A 110 -11.15 -36.74 3.96
CA SER A 110 -10.47 -35.67 4.70
C SER A 110 -9.74 -34.67 3.80
N GLY A 111 -9.57 -34.95 2.51
CA GLY A 111 -8.77 -34.15 1.58
C GLY A 111 -7.25 -34.19 1.83
N ILE A 112 -6.79 -34.99 2.79
CA ILE A 112 -5.38 -35.09 3.16
C ILE A 112 -4.65 -36.00 2.16
N GLY A 113 -3.51 -35.55 1.67
CA GLY A 113 -2.62 -36.37 0.82
C GLY A 113 -1.70 -37.27 1.64
N LEU A 114 -1.19 -38.33 1.02
CA LEU A 114 -0.23 -39.25 1.61
C LEU A 114 1.06 -39.23 0.79
N LEU A 115 2.16 -38.88 1.46
CA LEU A 115 3.51 -38.98 0.94
C LEU A 115 4.18 -40.20 1.56
N VAL A 116 4.73 -41.07 0.72
CA VAL A 116 5.50 -42.24 1.14
C VAL A 116 6.95 -41.99 0.77
N ILE A 117 7.84 -42.24 1.71
CA ILE A 117 9.28 -42.08 1.54
C ILE A 117 9.90 -43.46 1.58
N ASP A 118 10.54 -43.85 0.48
CA ASP A 118 11.22 -45.14 0.35
C ASP A 118 12.56 -45.15 1.08
N GLU A 119 13.14 -46.35 1.24
CA GLU A 119 14.45 -46.53 1.87
C GLU A 119 15.57 -45.77 1.16
N ASP A 120 15.44 -45.62 -0.17
CA ASP A 120 16.38 -44.88 -1.01
C ASP A 120 16.21 -43.35 -0.92
N GLY A 121 15.28 -42.86 -0.09
CA GLY A 121 15.00 -41.43 0.08
C GLY A 121 14.14 -40.83 -1.04
N ASN A 122 13.54 -41.66 -1.88
CA ASN A 122 12.58 -41.20 -2.88
C ASN A 122 11.23 -40.88 -2.23
N VAL A 123 10.63 -39.74 -2.62
CA VAL A 123 9.31 -39.31 -2.15
C VAL A 123 8.28 -39.57 -3.23
N GLU A 124 7.34 -40.47 -2.94
CA GLU A 124 6.20 -40.80 -3.79
C GLU A 124 4.90 -40.24 -3.20
N GLU A 125 4.12 -39.53 -4.02
CA GLU A 125 2.78 -39.06 -3.65
C GLU A 125 1.75 -40.14 -3.99
N LYS A 126 1.47 -41.04 -3.05
CA LYS A 126 0.53 -42.15 -3.29
C LYS A 126 -0.93 -41.73 -3.27
N ILE A 127 -1.27 -40.73 -2.45
CA ILE A 127 -2.60 -40.14 -2.46
C ILE A 127 -2.43 -38.63 -2.59
N PRO A 128 -2.96 -38.01 -3.66
CA PRO A 128 -2.86 -36.57 -3.82
C PRO A 128 -3.71 -35.84 -2.80
N SER A 129 -3.19 -34.73 -2.25
CA SER A 129 -4.00 -33.85 -1.41
C SER A 129 -5.00 -33.08 -2.26
N THR A 130 -6.23 -32.98 -1.78
CA THR A 130 -7.26 -32.14 -2.40
C THR A 130 -7.07 -30.71 -1.94
N LEU A 131 -7.21 -29.75 -2.86
CA LEU A 131 -7.23 -28.33 -2.49
C LEU A 131 -8.44 -28.07 -1.59
N TYR A 132 -8.20 -27.59 -0.37
CA TYR A 132 -9.29 -27.38 0.58
C TYR A 132 -10.29 -26.31 0.13
N ASP A 133 -9.86 -25.31 -0.63
CA ASP A 133 -10.75 -24.32 -1.25
C ASP A 133 -11.79 -24.94 -2.21
N LEU A 134 -11.53 -26.15 -2.72
CA LEU A 134 -12.42 -26.87 -3.63
C LEU A 134 -13.33 -27.87 -2.89
N LEU A 135 -13.15 -28.09 -1.59
CA LEU A 135 -13.98 -29.00 -0.81
C LEU A 135 -15.31 -28.34 -0.40
N PRO A 136 -16.47 -29.03 -0.56
CA PRO A 136 -17.75 -28.47 -0.18
C PRO A 136 -17.79 -28.12 1.31
N GLY A 137 -18.03 -26.84 1.63
CA GLY A 137 -18.07 -26.33 3.01
C GLY A 137 -16.80 -25.61 3.48
N HIS A 138 -15.71 -25.66 2.71
CA HIS A 138 -14.48 -24.91 2.95
C HIS A 138 -14.45 -23.59 2.19
N ASN A 139 -15.42 -22.72 2.46
CA ASN A 139 -15.26 -21.31 2.10
C ASN A 139 -14.19 -20.74 3.03
N LYS A 140 -13.04 -20.31 2.49
CA LYS A 140 -12.07 -19.45 3.18
C LYS A 140 -12.79 -18.19 3.67
N GLN A 141 -13.36 -18.28 4.87
CA GLN A 141 -14.03 -17.16 5.54
C GLN A 141 -13.03 -16.18 6.16
N ILE A 142 -11.73 -16.44 5.99
CA ILE A 142 -10.65 -15.82 6.76
C ILE A 142 -9.80 -14.99 5.79
N SER A 143 -10.26 -13.78 5.48
CA SER A 143 -9.46 -12.61 5.02
C SER A 143 -10.38 -11.56 4.38
N SER A 144 -11.36 -11.98 3.57
CA SER A 144 -12.12 -11.04 2.76
C SER A 144 -12.98 -10.08 3.59
N LYS A 145 -13.48 -10.46 4.77
CA LYS A 145 -14.38 -9.60 5.55
C LYS A 145 -13.65 -8.42 6.20
N ASP A 146 -12.41 -8.63 6.65
CA ASP A 146 -11.59 -7.57 7.23
C ASP A 146 -11.00 -6.68 6.13
N GLU A 147 -10.64 -7.26 4.98
CA GLU A 147 -10.23 -6.50 3.80
C GLU A 147 -11.37 -5.66 3.21
N ILE A 148 -12.59 -6.22 3.14
CA ILE A 148 -13.80 -5.52 2.72
C ILE A 148 -14.12 -4.39 3.70
N ASN A 149 -14.12 -4.64 5.01
CA ASN A 149 -14.35 -3.57 6.00
C ASN A 149 -13.30 -2.46 5.92
N ASN A 150 -12.04 -2.79 5.64
CA ASN A 150 -10.97 -1.81 5.49
C ASN A 150 -11.11 -1.02 4.17
N LEU A 151 -11.54 -1.67 3.09
CA LEU A 151 -11.88 -1.03 1.82
C LEU A 151 -13.09 -0.10 1.97
N GLU A 152 -14.14 -0.54 2.66
CA GLU A 152 -15.33 0.28 2.96
C GLU A 152 -14.97 1.53 3.76
N LYS A 153 -14.08 1.41 4.77
CA LYS A 153 -13.55 2.58 5.50
C LYS A 153 -12.79 3.52 4.59
N LYS A 154 -11.86 3.02 3.77
CA LYS A 154 -11.09 3.85 2.82
C LYS A 154 -12.00 4.56 1.82
N VAL A 155 -13.04 3.89 1.32
CA VAL A 155 -14.02 4.49 0.41
C VAL A 155 -14.81 5.59 1.11
N SER A 156 -15.23 5.37 2.36
CA SER A 156 -15.90 6.39 3.17
C SER A 156 -15.00 7.60 3.40
N ASP A 157 -13.73 7.39 3.75
CA ASP A 157 -12.76 8.48 3.99
C ASP A 157 -12.51 9.30 2.72
N ILE A 158 -12.35 8.63 1.57
CA ILE A 158 -12.21 9.28 0.26
C ILE A 158 -13.46 10.11 -0.07
N TYR A 159 -14.65 9.57 0.19
CA TYR A 159 -15.90 10.28 -0.07
C TYR A 159 -16.01 11.56 0.78
N ILE A 160 -15.62 11.51 2.06
CA ILE A 160 -15.57 12.70 2.92
C ILE A 160 -14.57 13.71 2.37
N MET A 161 -13.37 13.26 1.99
CA MET A 161 -12.32 14.12 1.48
C MET A 161 -12.72 14.82 0.17
N ILE A 162 -13.39 14.11 -0.75
CA ILE A 162 -13.93 14.69 -1.98
C ILE A 162 -14.97 15.77 -1.66
N LYS A 163 -15.89 15.49 -0.73
CA LYS A 163 -16.93 16.45 -0.36
C LYS A 163 -16.36 17.73 0.27
N ASP A 164 -15.30 17.62 1.05
CA ASP A 164 -14.62 18.78 1.63
C ASP A 164 -13.80 19.54 0.59
N LEU A 165 -13.17 18.85 -0.37
CA LEU A 165 -12.54 19.49 -1.53
C LEU A 165 -13.56 20.25 -2.39
N GLU A 166 -14.73 19.68 -2.68
CA GLU A 166 -15.81 20.36 -3.41
C GLU A 166 -16.27 21.63 -2.70
N ARG A 167 -16.42 21.58 -1.37
CA ARG A 167 -16.74 22.78 -0.56
C ARG A 167 -15.66 23.85 -0.69
N ASN A 168 -14.40 23.46 -0.57
CA ASN A 168 -13.28 24.40 -0.68
C ASN A 168 -13.21 25.03 -2.08
N VAL A 169 -13.44 24.26 -3.13
CA VAL A 169 -13.52 24.77 -4.52
C VAL A 169 -14.65 25.78 -4.66
N ASN A 170 -15.83 25.50 -4.10
CA ASN A 170 -16.95 26.44 -4.13
C ASN A 170 -16.63 27.74 -3.39
N ILE A 171 -16.00 27.67 -2.21
CA ILE A 171 -15.57 28.85 -1.44
C ILE A 171 -14.58 29.69 -2.25
N ILE A 172 -13.56 29.04 -2.83
CA ILE A 172 -12.56 29.72 -3.66
C ILE A 172 -13.22 30.38 -4.87
N ASN A 173 -14.16 29.70 -5.53
CA ASN A 173 -14.87 30.25 -6.68
C ASN A 173 -15.70 31.49 -6.30
N ASP A 174 -16.36 31.47 -5.14
CA ASP A 174 -17.10 32.62 -4.62
C ASP A 174 -16.17 33.80 -4.28
N GLU A 175 -15.01 33.53 -3.67
CA GLU A 175 -14.00 34.57 -3.41
C GLU A 175 -13.45 35.16 -4.71
N LEU A 176 -13.17 34.32 -5.71
CA LEU A 176 -12.67 34.74 -7.01
C LEU A 176 -13.71 35.60 -7.74
N ASN A 177 -15.00 35.25 -7.64
CA ASN A 177 -16.08 36.08 -8.15
C ASN A 177 -16.16 37.44 -7.44
N LYS A 178 -16.02 37.49 -6.11
CA LYS A 178 -15.96 38.76 -5.36
C LYS A 178 -14.77 39.61 -5.79
N VAL A 179 -13.60 39.01 -6.01
CA VAL A 179 -12.40 39.71 -6.49
C VAL A 179 -12.62 40.25 -7.91
N LYS A 180 -13.21 39.46 -8.81
CA LYS A 180 -13.57 39.91 -10.18
C LYS A 180 -14.52 41.11 -10.16
N ILE A 181 -15.52 41.10 -9.28
CA ILE A 181 -16.45 42.23 -9.15
C ILE A 181 -15.70 43.48 -8.68
N LYS A 182 -14.88 43.38 -7.62
CA LYS A 182 -14.07 44.50 -7.13
C LYS A 182 -13.11 45.05 -8.18
N LEU A 183 -12.49 44.18 -8.99
CA LEU A 183 -11.63 44.60 -10.10
C LEU A 183 -12.41 45.41 -11.13
N ARG A 184 -13.59 44.94 -11.55
CA ARG A 184 -14.47 45.70 -12.46
C ARG A 184 -14.87 47.05 -11.89
N GLU A 185 -15.24 47.11 -10.61
CA GLU A 185 -15.58 48.38 -9.96
C GLU A 185 -14.39 49.35 -9.91
N MET A 186 -13.16 48.84 -9.73
CA MET A 186 -11.95 49.65 -9.77
C MET A 186 -11.63 50.13 -11.20
N GLU A 187 -11.78 49.27 -12.20
CA GLU A 187 -11.63 49.63 -13.61
C GLU A 187 -12.65 50.71 -14.02
N GLU A 188 -13.92 50.58 -13.63
CA GLU A 188 -14.94 51.60 -13.88
C GLU A 188 -14.63 52.93 -13.17
N LYS A 189 -14.11 52.88 -11.94
CA LYS A 189 -13.67 54.09 -11.23
C LYS A 189 -12.48 54.76 -11.91
N LEU A 190 -11.54 54.00 -12.49
CA LEU A 190 -10.42 54.52 -13.28
C LEU A 190 -10.88 55.17 -14.59
N ILE A 191 -11.89 54.60 -15.25
CA ILE A 191 -12.47 55.15 -16.48
C ILE A 191 -13.26 56.44 -16.19
N ASN A 192 -13.97 56.48 -15.06
CA ASN A 192 -14.81 57.62 -14.64
C ASN A 192 -14.06 58.67 -13.80
N LEU A 193 -12.76 58.46 -13.55
CA LEU A 193 -11.91 59.48 -12.95
C LEU A 193 -11.88 60.68 -13.92
N PRO A 194 -12.23 61.90 -13.47
CA PRO A 194 -12.13 63.07 -14.32
C PRO A 194 -10.68 63.14 -14.79
N LYS A 195 -10.46 63.06 -16.11
CA LYS A 195 -9.21 63.48 -16.71
C LYS A 195 -8.94 64.85 -16.13
N ARG A 196 -7.94 64.97 -15.26
CA ARG A 196 -7.40 66.29 -14.93
C ARG A 196 -7.15 66.91 -16.28
N THR A 197 -7.89 67.97 -16.59
CA THR A 197 -7.61 68.84 -17.73
C THR A 197 -6.13 69.14 -17.62
N GLU A 198 -5.33 68.52 -18.49
CA GLU A 198 -4.10 69.10 -18.93
C GLU A 198 -4.52 70.48 -19.43
N THR A 199 -4.31 71.49 -18.61
CA THR A 199 -4.35 72.87 -19.05
C THR A 199 -3.39 72.90 -20.24
N ASN A 200 -3.95 73.11 -21.44
CA ASN A 200 -3.20 73.51 -22.62
C ASN A 200 -2.35 74.74 -22.22
N ILE A 201 -1.13 74.50 -21.76
CA ILE A 201 -0.10 75.50 -21.83
C ILE A 201 0.36 75.42 -23.28
N ILE A 202 -0.25 76.27 -24.10
CA ILE A 202 0.34 76.67 -25.37
C ILE A 202 1.67 77.32 -24.97
N ILE A 203 2.75 76.53 -25.02
CA ILE A 203 4.11 77.07 -25.00
C ILE A 203 4.30 77.62 -26.40
N SER A 204 3.94 78.90 -26.58
CA SER A 204 4.43 79.68 -27.70
C SER A 204 5.96 79.59 -27.68
N GLU A 205 6.53 79.13 -28.79
CA GLU A 205 7.93 79.37 -29.10
C GLU A 205 8.15 80.89 -29.14
N GLU A 206 8.61 81.44 -28.03
CA GLU A 206 9.33 82.70 -28.02
C GLU A 206 10.75 82.36 -27.55
N LYS A 207 11.55 81.93 -28.53
CA LYS A 207 13.00 81.95 -28.44
C LYS A 207 13.46 83.39 -28.19
N GLU A 208 14.56 83.49 -27.46
CA GLU A 208 15.51 84.60 -27.48
C GLU A 208 15.01 85.91 -26.86
N THR A 209 15.41 86.15 -25.62
CA THR A 209 16.50 87.09 -25.26
C THR A 209 16.56 87.21 -23.74
N LEU A 210 17.58 87.91 -23.22
CA LEU A 210 17.89 88.13 -21.79
C LEU A 210 18.79 87.05 -21.15
N GLN A 211 19.92 86.79 -21.82
CA GLN A 211 21.11 86.21 -21.22
C GLN A 211 22.13 87.28 -20.75
N GLU A 212 21.75 88.56 -20.74
CA GLU A 212 22.61 89.67 -20.31
C GLU A 212 22.24 90.09 -18.87
N ASP A 213 23.25 90.38 -18.05
CA ASP A 213 23.18 90.87 -16.65
C ASP A 213 23.43 89.88 -15.49
N LEU A 214 24.17 88.79 -15.69
CA LEU A 214 24.79 88.05 -14.56
C LEU A 214 26.31 87.79 -14.76
N GLU A 215 26.97 88.68 -15.49
CA GLU A 215 28.42 88.68 -15.64
C GLU A 215 29.07 89.32 -14.39
N GLY A 216 29.74 88.51 -13.56
CA GLY A 216 30.37 88.95 -12.30
C GLY A 216 29.90 88.25 -11.02
N PHE A 217 28.85 87.42 -11.07
CA PHE A 217 28.43 86.57 -9.94
C PHE A 217 29.06 85.16 -10.03
N PRO A 218 29.42 84.52 -8.90
CA PRO A 218 29.89 83.13 -8.87
C PRO A 218 28.90 82.15 -9.51
N GLU A 219 29.40 81.12 -10.20
CA GLU A 219 28.61 80.21 -11.04
C GLU A 219 27.42 79.53 -10.32
N PHE A 220 27.56 79.24 -9.02
CA PHE A 220 26.49 78.59 -8.24
C PHE A 220 25.25 79.48 -8.01
N ILE A 221 25.37 80.79 -8.21
CA ILE A 221 24.28 81.74 -8.06
C ILE A 221 23.44 81.84 -9.35
N ARG A 222 24.04 81.61 -10.52
CA ARG A 222 23.37 81.74 -11.83
C ARG A 222 22.19 80.77 -12.01
N ASN A 223 22.27 79.61 -11.38
CA ASN A 223 21.24 78.57 -11.47
C ASN A 223 20.33 78.50 -10.24
N ASN A 224 20.28 79.56 -9.41
CA ASN A 224 19.33 79.60 -8.30
C ASN A 224 17.95 80.11 -8.77
N PRO A 225 16.90 79.27 -8.76
CA PRO A 225 15.58 79.64 -9.26
C PRO A 225 14.90 80.76 -8.44
N TRP A 226 15.36 81.05 -7.22
CA TRP A 226 14.79 82.09 -6.36
C TRP A 226 15.25 83.51 -6.72
N ILE A 227 16.34 83.67 -7.48
CA ILE A 227 16.89 85.01 -7.79
C ILE A 227 15.93 85.87 -8.62
N ASN A 228 15.26 85.27 -9.60
CA ASN A 228 14.31 85.97 -10.46
C ASN A 228 13.03 86.34 -9.69
N VAL A 229 12.66 85.52 -8.70
CA VAL A 229 11.51 85.78 -7.82
C VAL A 229 11.80 86.92 -6.85
N LEU A 230 13.02 86.96 -6.29
CA LEU A 230 13.45 88.01 -5.36
C LEU A 230 13.64 89.36 -6.07
N ARG A 231 14.20 89.38 -7.28
CA ARG A 231 14.35 90.62 -8.08
C ARG A 231 13.00 91.27 -8.37
N LYS A 232 12.00 90.48 -8.79
CA LYS A 232 10.62 90.96 -9.03
C LYS A 232 9.92 91.51 -7.78
N ARG A 233 10.33 91.11 -6.57
CA ARG A 233 9.78 91.67 -5.32
C ARG A 233 10.42 93.01 -4.95
N TYR A 234 11.70 93.20 -5.22
CA TYR A 234 12.38 94.47 -4.97
C TYR A 234 12.00 95.57 -5.96
N GLU A 235 11.69 95.23 -7.22
CA GLU A 235 11.20 96.21 -8.23
C GLU A 235 9.74 96.66 -8.01
N LYS A 236 9.01 96.02 -7.07
CA LYS A 236 7.61 96.36 -6.71
C LYS A 236 7.47 96.99 -5.32
N SER A 237 8.60 97.38 -4.70
CA SER A 237 8.63 98.12 -3.43
C SER A 237 9.31 99.46 -3.63
#